data_AF-A0A556PPP5-F1
#
_entry.id   AF-A0A556PPP5-F1
#
_cell.length_a   1.000
_cell.length_b   1.000
_cell.length_c   1.000
_cell.angle_alpha   90.00
_cell.angle_beta   90.00
_cell.angle_gamma   90.00
#
_symmetry.space_group_name_H-M   'P 1'
#
loop_
_entity.id
_entity.type
_entity.pdbx_description
1 polymer ?
#
loop_
_entity_poly.entity_id
_entity_poly.type
_entity_poly.pdbx_seq_one_letter_code
_entity_poly.pdbx_strand_id
1 'polypeptide(L)'
;MNLDEMKEALGKSKTAMSNATRTLLDYNLIERVWRKGERKDLYKAKEDLYHKFMKTYVRRWLDAIEQQKNNLNFIENKLRGLSNSEERVFIEEKIHEAILFHKSLEEVFEQLNHHEIE
;
A
#
# COMPACT_ATOMS: atom_id res chain seq x y z
N MET A 1 -20.76 -17.38 0.24
CA MET A 1 -21.46 -18.10 -0.85
C MET A 1 -20.53 -19.19 -1.40
N ASN A 2 -21.06 -20.32 -1.87
CA ASN A 2 -20.31 -21.29 -2.67
C ASN A 2 -20.42 -20.97 -4.17
N LEU A 3 -19.62 -21.65 -5.01
CA LEU A 3 -19.61 -21.41 -6.46
C LEU A 3 -20.95 -21.72 -7.15
N ASP A 4 -21.75 -22.65 -6.63
CA ASP A 4 -23.06 -22.97 -7.20
C ASP A 4 -24.04 -21.83 -6.93
N GLU A 5 -24.06 -21.30 -5.71
CA GLU A 5 -24.85 -20.13 -5.33
C GLU A 5 -24.47 -18.89 -6.15
N MET A 6 -23.16 -18.68 -6.39
CA MET A 6 -22.67 -17.57 -7.23
C MET A 6 -23.09 -17.72 -8.69
N LYS A 7 -23.05 -18.95 -9.23
CA LYS A 7 -23.53 -19.25 -10.59
C LYS A 7 -25.01 -18.88 -10.74
N GLU A 8 -25.84 -19.34 -9.83
CA GLU A 8 -27.29 -19.07 -9.88
C GLU A 8 -27.58 -17.59 -9.68
N ALA A 9 -26.92 -16.92 -8.73
CA ALA A 9 -27.16 -15.50 -8.45
C ALA A 9 -26.69 -14.56 -9.58
N LEU A 10 -25.58 -14.89 -10.26
CA LEU A 10 -24.95 -14.01 -11.26
C LEU A 10 -25.22 -14.45 -12.71
N GLY A 11 -25.93 -15.55 -12.92
CA GLY A 11 -26.23 -16.08 -14.25
C GLY A 11 -24.99 -16.47 -15.07
N LYS A 12 -23.89 -16.82 -14.39
CA LYS A 12 -22.61 -17.19 -15.03
C LYS A 12 -22.32 -18.68 -14.88
N SER A 13 -21.49 -19.23 -15.76
CA SER A 13 -21.09 -20.63 -15.67
C SER A 13 -20.23 -20.89 -14.41
N LYS A 14 -20.26 -22.14 -13.93
CA LYS A 14 -19.46 -22.54 -12.76
C LYS A 14 -17.96 -22.38 -13.00
N THR A 15 -17.50 -22.60 -14.23
CA THR A 15 -16.11 -22.34 -14.65
C THR A 15 -15.77 -20.86 -14.58
N ALA A 16 -16.65 -19.98 -15.05
CA ALA A 16 -16.44 -18.54 -14.95
C ALA A 16 -16.38 -18.07 -13.49
N MET A 17 -17.24 -18.61 -12.62
CA MET A 17 -17.21 -18.31 -11.18
C MET A 17 -15.94 -18.84 -10.51
N SER A 18 -15.48 -20.03 -10.87
CA SER A 18 -14.23 -20.60 -10.37
C SER A 18 -13.02 -19.71 -10.71
N ASN A 19 -12.93 -19.26 -11.97
CA ASN A 19 -11.88 -18.36 -12.42
C ASN A 19 -11.92 -17.03 -11.67
N ALA A 20 -13.09 -16.38 -11.61
CA ALA A 20 -13.26 -15.12 -10.90
C ALA A 20 -12.90 -15.25 -9.41
N THR A 21 -13.34 -16.32 -8.75
CA THR A 21 -13.06 -16.59 -7.33
C THR A 21 -11.56 -16.80 -7.09
N ARG A 22 -10.86 -17.51 -7.99
CA ARG A 22 -9.40 -17.66 -7.91
C ARG A 22 -8.70 -16.31 -8.03
N THR A 23 -9.07 -15.48 -9.01
CA THR A 23 -8.51 -14.13 -9.16
C THR A 23 -8.76 -13.26 -7.92
N LEU A 24 -9.98 -13.30 -7.37
CA LEU A 24 -10.31 -12.54 -6.16
C LEU A 24 -9.54 -13.05 -4.93
N LEU A 25 -9.26 -14.35 -4.81
CA LEU A 25 -8.40 -14.91 -3.78
C LEU A 25 -6.94 -14.47 -3.96
N ASP A 26 -6.43 -14.50 -5.20
CA ASP A 26 -5.06 -14.08 -5.52
C ASP A 26 -4.85 -12.58 -5.20
N TYR A 27 -5.87 -11.76 -5.41
CA TYR A 27 -5.89 -10.35 -5.00
C TYR A 27 -6.26 -10.13 -3.53
N ASN A 28 -6.40 -11.20 -2.75
CA ASN A 28 -6.73 -11.18 -1.34
C ASN A 28 -8.07 -10.49 -1.03
N LEU A 29 -8.97 -10.33 -2.01
CA LEU A 29 -10.22 -9.59 -1.88
C LEU A 29 -11.34 -10.40 -1.22
N ILE A 30 -11.22 -11.73 -1.27
CA ILE A 30 -12.11 -12.68 -0.62
C ILE A 30 -11.29 -13.71 0.17
N GLU A 31 -11.94 -14.45 1.04
CA GLU A 31 -11.32 -15.57 1.77
C GLU A 31 -12.22 -16.80 1.78
N ARG A 32 -11.59 -17.97 1.94
CA ARG A 32 -12.29 -19.22 2.16
C ARG A 32 -12.74 -19.30 3.62
N VAL A 33 -14.02 -19.54 3.84
CA VAL A 33 -14.61 -19.69 5.17
C VAL A 33 -15.19 -21.09 5.33
N TRP A 34 -15.18 -21.61 6.54
CA TRP A 34 -15.82 -22.89 6.86
C TRP A 34 -17.14 -22.67 7.58
N ARG A 35 -18.14 -23.50 7.28
CA ARG A 35 -19.42 -23.53 7.98
C ARG A 35 -19.76 -24.97 8.33
N LYS A 36 -20.13 -25.20 9.59
CA LYS A 36 -20.50 -26.53 10.09
C LYS A 36 -21.63 -27.13 9.24
N GLY A 37 -21.42 -28.35 8.76
CA GLY A 37 -22.37 -29.08 7.93
C GLY A 37 -22.28 -28.81 6.43
N GLU A 38 -21.48 -27.83 6.00
CA GLU A 38 -21.24 -27.56 4.58
C GLU A 38 -19.97 -28.29 4.12
N ARG A 39 -20.07 -29.01 3.00
CA ARG A 39 -18.94 -29.73 2.38
C ARG A 39 -18.30 -28.93 1.24
N LYS A 40 -18.98 -27.88 0.77
CA LYS A 40 -18.49 -27.01 -0.31
C LYS A 40 -17.57 -25.92 0.22
N ASP A 41 -16.64 -25.48 -0.62
CA ASP A 41 -15.87 -24.25 -0.39
C ASP A 41 -16.83 -23.06 -0.35
N LEU A 42 -16.84 -22.34 0.78
CA LEU A 42 -17.54 -21.08 0.93
C LEU A 42 -16.55 -19.94 0.87
N TYR A 43 -16.99 -18.85 0.25
CA TYR A 43 -16.21 -17.64 0.12
C TYR A 43 -16.95 -16.47 0.76
N LYS A 44 -16.20 -15.60 1.44
CA LYS A 44 -16.67 -14.34 2.01
C LYS A 44 -15.78 -13.21 1.49
N ALA A 45 -16.38 -12.05 1.21
CA ALA A 45 -15.60 -10.84 0.97
C ALA A 45 -14.85 -10.46 2.25
N LYS A 46 -13.60 -10.01 2.11
CA LYS A 46 -12.88 -9.44 3.24
C LYS A 46 -13.46 -8.07 3.56
N GLU A 47 -14.03 -7.93 4.76
CA GLU A 47 -14.71 -6.70 5.21
C GLU A 47 -13.72 -5.53 5.36
N ASP A 48 -12.46 -5.81 5.68
CA ASP A 48 -11.42 -4.82 5.98
C ASP A 48 -10.34 -4.73 4.89
N LEU A 49 -10.66 -5.18 3.68
CA LEU A 49 -9.68 -5.30 2.60
C LEU A 49 -9.06 -3.97 2.21
N TYR A 50 -9.90 -2.96 1.97
CA TYR A 50 -9.44 -1.62 1.62
C TYR A 50 -8.53 -1.07 2.71
N HIS A 51 -8.93 -1.24 3.97
CA HIS A 51 -8.13 -0.84 5.13
C HIS A 51 -6.78 -1.57 5.19
N LYS A 52 -6.76 -2.91 5.09
CA LYS A 52 -5.51 -3.69 5.07
C LYS A 52 -4.60 -3.33 3.90
N PHE A 53 -5.19 -3.07 2.75
CA PHE A 53 -4.48 -2.64 1.56
C PHE A 53 -3.88 -1.24 1.76
N MET A 54 -4.68 -0.26 2.16
CA MET A 54 -4.23 1.12 2.42
C MET A 54 -3.15 1.15 3.48
N LYS A 55 -3.32 0.46 4.62
CA LYS A 55 -2.31 0.34 5.66
C LYS A 55 -0.98 -0.22 5.15
N THR A 56 -1.03 -1.24 4.30
CA THR A 56 0.18 -1.83 3.70
C THR A 56 0.86 -0.84 2.76
N TYR A 57 0.10 -0.10 1.96
CA TYR A 57 0.65 0.90 1.05
C TYR A 57 1.22 2.10 1.79
N VAL A 58 0.50 2.67 2.76
CA VAL A 58 0.96 3.77 3.61
C VAL A 58 2.28 3.41 4.28
N ARG A 59 2.40 2.20 4.85
CA ARG A 59 3.66 1.72 5.42
C ARG A 59 4.81 1.68 4.40
N ARG A 60 4.55 1.14 3.20
CA ARG A 60 5.58 1.11 2.13
C ARG A 60 5.98 2.50 1.66
N TRP A 61 5.06 3.46 1.66
CA TRP A 61 5.35 4.85 1.35
C TRP A 61 6.22 5.49 2.43
N LEU A 62 5.91 5.27 3.72
CA LEU A 62 6.75 5.71 4.83
C LEU A 62 8.18 5.15 4.74
N ASP A 63 8.32 3.85 4.51
CA ASP A 63 9.63 3.21 4.33
C ASP A 63 10.43 3.84 3.16
N ALA A 64 9.75 4.14 2.05
CA ALA A 64 10.37 4.78 0.89
C ALA A 64 10.76 6.25 1.14
N ILE A 65 9.92 7.01 1.84
CA ILE A 65 10.19 8.40 2.23
C ILE A 65 11.42 8.45 3.14
N GLU A 66 11.51 7.54 4.12
CA GLU A 66 12.66 7.46 5.02
C GLU A 66 13.95 7.16 4.25
N GLN A 67 13.92 6.19 3.32
CA GLN A 67 15.07 5.90 2.47
C GLN A 67 15.49 7.10 1.61
N GLN A 68 14.54 7.81 1.01
CA GLN A 68 14.80 8.98 0.18
C GLN A 68 15.38 10.14 1.00
N LYS A 69 14.84 10.41 2.19
CA LYS A 69 15.39 11.40 3.13
C LYS A 69 16.83 11.07 3.51
N ASN A 70 17.12 9.81 3.84
CA ASN A 70 18.47 9.37 4.19
C ASN A 70 19.46 9.58 3.05
N ASN A 71 19.05 9.29 1.81
CA ASN A 71 19.85 9.57 0.62
C ASN A 71 20.08 11.07 0.40
N LEU A 72 19.05 11.90 0.56
CA LEU A 72 19.18 13.36 0.42
C LEU A 72 20.11 13.95 1.49
N ASN A 73 19.96 13.54 2.75
CA ASN A 73 20.86 13.94 3.85
C ASN A 73 22.31 13.52 3.57
N PHE A 74 22.52 12.34 3.00
CA PHE A 74 23.86 11.88 2.61
C PHE A 74 24.48 12.76 1.52
N ILE A 75 23.69 13.15 0.51
CA ILE A 75 24.14 14.05 -0.55
C ILE A 75 24.44 15.44 0.03
N GLU A 76 23.55 15.98 0.87
CA GLU A 76 23.76 17.28 1.55
C GLU A 76 25.08 17.29 2.33
N ASN A 77 25.35 16.24 3.12
CA ASN A 77 26.60 16.11 3.87
C ASN A 77 27.84 16.01 2.98
N LYS A 78 27.76 15.35 1.82
CA LYS A 78 28.86 15.30 0.85
C LYS A 78 29.16 16.66 0.23
N LEU A 79 28.13 17.47 -0.03
CA LEU A 79 28.29 18.81 -0.60
C LEU A 79 28.96 19.78 0.38
N ARG A 80 28.75 19.62 1.70
CA ARG A 80 29.42 20.40 2.76
C ARG A 80 30.96 20.36 2.71
N GLY A 81 31.56 19.31 2.15
CA GLY A 81 33.01 19.17 2.02
C GLY A 81 33.62 19.76 0.74
N LEU A 82 32.80 20.27 -0.19
CA LEU A 82 33.26 20.84 -1.45
C LEU A 82 33.47 22.35 -1.34
N SER A 83 34.36 22.90 -2.17
CA SER A 83 34.58 24.35 -2.26
C SER A 83 33.31 25.10 -2.63
N ASN A 84 33.08 26.27 -2.03
CA ASN A 84 31.92 27.10 -2.32
C ASN A 84 31.92 27.60 -3.77
N SER A 85 30.89 27.21 -4.52
CA SER A 85 30.51 27.76 -5.83
C SER A 85 29.03 28.16 -5.78
N GLU A 86 28.60 29.11 -6.62
CA GLU A 86 27.18 29.48 -6.74
C GLU A 86 26.30 28.27 -7.05
N GLU A 87 26.76 27.39 -7.94
CA GLU A 87 26.07 26.15 -8.30
C GLU A 87 25.89 25.22 -7.10
N ARG A 88 26.90 25.08 -6.24
CA ARG A 88 26.83 24.28 -5.01
C ARG A 88 25.79 24.85 -4.05
N VAL A 89 25.78 26.16 -3.82
CA VAL A 89 24.80 26.83 -2.93
C VAL A 89 23.38 26.58 -3.44
N PHE A 90 23.15 26.75 -4.74
CA PHE A 90 21.87 26.47 -5.37
C PHE A 90 21.43 24.99 -5.19
N ILE A 91 22.34 24.04 -5.39
CA ILE A 91 22.04 22.61 -5.21
C ILE A 91 21.73 22.29 -3.74
N GLU A 92 22.47 22.87 -2.80
CA GLU A 92 22.20 22.71 -1.36
C GLU A 92 20.80 23.22 -0.99
N GLU A 93 20.41 24.39 -1.48
CA GLU A 93 19.06 24.93 -1.28
C GLU A 93 17.98 23.97 -1.81
N LYS A 94 18.18 23.41 -3.01
CA LYS A 94 17.21 22.47 -3.61
C LYS A 94 17.13 21.15 -2.87
N ILE A 95 18.24 20.63 -2.36
CA ILE A 95 18.24 19.43 -1.52
C ILE A 95 17.52 19.72 -0.20
N HIS A 96 17.75 20.89 0.39
CA HIS A 96 17.07 21.29 1.62
C HIS A 96 15.55 21.38 1.43
N GLU A 97 15.09 22.03 0.35
CA GLU A 97 13.68 22.06 -0.04
C GLU A 97 13.11 20.64 -0.22
N ALA A 98 13.84 19.74 -0.88
CA ALA A 98 13.42 18.37 -1.06
C ALA A 98 13.29 17.62 0.27
N ILE A 99 14.21 17.81 1.22
CA ILE A 99 14.13 17.21 2.56
C ILE A 99 12.88 17.71 3.31
N LEU A 100 12.59 19.02 3.26
CA LEU A 100 11.40 19.59 3.89
C LEU A 100 10.10 19.04 3.27
N PHE A 101 10.07 18.89 1.96
CA PHE A 101 8.95 18.26 1.26
C PHE A 101 8.72 16.82 1.73
N HIS A 102 9.78 16.00 1.84
CA HIS A 102 9.65 14.63 2.31
C HIS A 102 9.22 14.53 3.78
N LYS A 103 9.66 15.46 4.65
CA LYS A 103 9.15 15.55 6.02
C LYS A 103 7.65 15.86 6.06
N SER A 104 7.20 16.79 5.22
CA SER A 104 5.77 17.13 5.13
C SER A 104 4.94 15.94 4.63
N LEU A 105 5.47 15.16 3.68
CA LEU A 105 4.83 13.92 3.24
C LEU A 105 4.76 12.90 4.38
N GLU A 106 5.87 12.66 5.08
CA GLU A 106 5.91 11.74 6.22
C GLU A 106 4.83 12.06 7.25
N GLU A 107 4.68 13.34 7.65
CA GLU A 107 3.63 13.78 8.59
C GLU A 107 2.22 13.42 8.10
N VAL A 108 1.92 13.62 6.81
CA VAL A 108 0.63 13.26 6.22
C VAL A 108 0.41 11.75 6.23
N PHE A 109 1.41 10.96 5.84
CA PHE A 109 1.30 9.51 5.80
C PHE A 109 1.25 8.87 7.20
N GLU A 110 1.91 9.45 8.20
CA GLU A 110 1.77 9.06 9.60
C GLU A 110 0.35 9.33 10.11
N GLN A 111 -0.21 10.50 9.82
CA GLN A 111 -1.60 10.81 10.17
C GLN A 111 -2.59 9.80 9.56
N LEU A 112 -2.40 9.43 8.28
CA LEU A 112 -3.20 8.40 7.62
C LEU A 112 -3.05 7.02 8.30
N ASN A 113 -1.84 6.66 8.71
CA ASN A 113 -1.60 5.40 9.41
C ASN A 113 -2.24 5.35 10.81
N HIS A 114 -2.33 6.50 11.49
CA HIS A 114 -2.91 6.61 12.83
C HIS A 114 -4.45 6.74 12.83
N HIS A 115 -5.04 7.44 11.85
CA HIS A 115 -6.50 7.66 11.78
C HIS A 115 -7.28 6.46 11.21
N GLU A 116 -6.62 5.47 10.61
CA GLU A 116 -7.30 4.26 10.14
C GLU A 116 -7.53 3.21 11.25
N ILE A 117 -7.21 3.50 12.52
CA ILE A 117 -7.47 2.63 13.68
C ILE A 117 -8.74 3.06 14.43
N GLU A 118 -9.89 3.15 13.73
CA GLU A 118 -11.23 3.16 14.34
C GLU A 118 -12.23 2.40 13.46
#